data_AF-A0AA35WZY5-F1
#
_entry.id   AF-A0AA35WZY5-F1
#
_cell.length_a   1.000
_cell.length_b   1.000
_cell.length_c   1.000
_cell.angle_alpha   90.00
_cell.angle_beta   90.00
_cell.angle_gamma   90.00
#
_symmetry.space_group_name_H-M   'P 1'
#
loop_
_entity.id
_entity.type
_entity.pdbx_description
1 polymer ?
#
loop_
_entity_poly.entity_id
_entity_poly.type
_entity_poly.pdbx_seq_one_letter_code
_entity_poly.pdbx_strand_id
1 'polypeptide(L)'
;MKLFLEKITSSGGRVGRLVWCTESAQSVLETPLCLPYTRAGAIPHIVQSVYQDLSPRPTAAMLTLPSLYELPGSAVLKEYDYGIHNFLNMKDQFLYLSIQDPHCPPRSGFNEEKSTSVWTNGGRMKVSVAGYMEFVRASRPNVFESLCDSVSSQTNKLKRVRKSVDRTLRFLDQTLAMRQNCQVLEECGLLGAVVGGDVYEERVRSATETVKRPVDGFVIEGFDLEHSHECYQSILQSATSVLPQSSPRFIHGVYSPGKAHA
;
A
#
# COMPACT_ATOMS: atom_id res chain seq x y z
N MET A 1 -4.63 6.23 -12.31
CA MET A 1 -5.11 7.05 -11.16
C MET A 1 -4.64 8.50 -11.30
N LYS A 2 -5.36 9.52 -10.83
CA LYS A 2 -4.91 10.92 -10.92
C LYS A 2 -5.28 11.75 -9.69
N LEU A 3 -4.32 12.50 -9.14
CA LEU A 3 -4.55 13.44 -8.06
C LEU A 3 -4.71 14.87 -8.60
N PHE A 4 -5.75 15.56 -8.13
CA PHE A 4 -5.97 16.98 -8.36
C PHE A 4 -5.77 17.74 -7.07
N LEU A 5 -4.81 18.66 -7.04
CA LEU A 5 -4.58 19.52 -5.88
C LEU A 5 -5.41 20.78 -5.99
N GLU A 6 -6.16 21.08 -4.94
CA GLU A 6 -6.94 22.32 -4.82
C GLU A 6 -6.16 23.38 -4.04
N LYS A 7 -5.47 22.95 -2.98
CA LYS A 7 -4.69 23.85 -2.14
C LYS A 7 -3.51 23.12 -1.50
N ILE A 8 -2.38 23.82 -1.40
CA ILE A 8 -1.28 23.44 -0.50
C ILE A 8 -1.26 24.46 0.64
N THR A 9 -1.29 23.99 1.89
CA THR A 9 -1.25 24.87 3.07
C THR A 9 0.16 25.40 3.29
N SER A 10 0.30 26.43 4.12
CA SER A 10 1.62 26.96 4.53
C SER A 10 2.48 25.91 5.24
N SER A 11 1.85 24.93 5.92
CA SER A 11 2.52 23.79 6.54
C SER A 11 2.85 22.64 5.57
N GLY A 12 2.55 22.77 4.27
CA GLY A 12 2.79 21.73 3.27
C GLY A 12 1.70 20.67 3.14
N GLY A 13 0.62 20.78 3.90
CA GLY A 13 -0.56 19.92 3.80
C GLY A 13 -1.23 20.06 2.43
N ARG A 14 -1.70 18.94 1.86
CA ARG A 14 -2.23 18.87 0.49
C ARG A 14 -3.71 18.56 0.52
N VAL A 15 -4.53 19.54 0.16
CA VAL A 15 -5.97 19.40 -0.02
C VAL A 15 -6.27 19.18 -1.49
N GLY A 16 -7.06 18.16 -1.78
CA GLY A 16 -7.39 17.84 -3.16
C GLY A 16 -8.21 16.57 -3.29
N ARG A 17 -8.33 16.07 -4.52
CA ARG A 17 -9.14 14.89 -4.84
C ARG A 17 -8.35 13.86 -5.62
N LEU A 18 -8.40 12.61 -5.17
CA LEU A 18 -7.91 11.46 -5.90
C LEU A 18 -9.03 10.91 -6.76
N VAL A 19 -8.84 10.95 -8.07
CA VAL A 19 -9.78 10.42 -9.04
C VAL A 19 -9.23 9.10 -9.59
N TRP A 20 -10.03 8.07 -9.43
CA TRP A 20 -9.83 6.76 -10.03
C TRP A 20 -10.93 6.54 -11.07
N CYS A 21 -10.54 6.18 -12.29
CA CYS A 21 -11.46 5.99 -13.39
C CYS A 21 -10.99 4.80 -14.23
N THR A 22 -11.88 3.84 -14.45
CA THR A 22 -11.76 2.77 -15.44
C THR A 22 -12.87 2.95 -16.48
N GLU A 23 -12.93 2.09 -17.49
CA GLU A 23 -14.03 2.12 -18.46
C GLU A 23 -15.42 1.90 -17.82
N SER A 24 -15.47 1.20 -16.69
CA SER A 24 -16.72 0.76 -16.04
C SER A 24 -17.04 1.46 -14.72
N ALA A 25 -16.08 2.14 -14.09
CA ALA A 25 -16.24 2.68 -12.74
C ALA A 25 -15.45 3.98 -12.50
N GLN A 26 -16.00 4.85 -11.67
CA GLN A 26 -15.33 6.05 -11.20
C GLN A 26 -15.43 6.16 -9.67
N SER A 27 -14.31 6.49 -9.03
CA SER A 27 -14.26 6.83 -7.60
C SER A 27 -13.57 8.17 -7.44
N VAL A 28 -14.12 9.02 -6.57
CA VAL A 28 -13.53 10.31 -6.19
C VAL A 28 -13.37 10.30 -4.68
N LEU A 29 -12.13 10.47 -4.23
CA LEU A 29 -11.78 10.49 -2.82
C LEU A 29 -11.19 11.85 -2.46
N GLU A 30 -11.75 12.53 -1.48
CA GLU A 30 -11.15 13.74 -0.90
C GLU A 30 -9.83 13.38 -0.22
N THR A 31 -8.87 14.31 -0.18
CA THR A 31 -7.57 14.13 0.47
C THR A 31 -7.27 15.34 1.36
N PRO A 32 -6.69 15.14 2.57
CA PRO A 32 -6.27 13.86 3.15
C PRO A 32 -7.44 12.95 3.57
N LEU A 33 -7.23 11.63 3.48
CA LEU A 33 -8.22 10.61 3.81
C LEU A 33 -7.58 9.46 4.59
N CYS A 34 -8.26 9.01 5.63
CA CYS A 34 -7.95 7.75 6.31
C CYS A 34 -8.80 6.62 5.71
N LEU A 35 -8.16 5.49 5.43
CA LEU A 35 -8.86 4.29 4.96
C LEU A 35 -9.22 3.42 6.16
N PRO A 36 -10.50 3.04 6.35
CA PRO A 36 -10.90 2.02 7.31
C PRO A 36 -10.05 0.76 7.16
N TYR A 37 -9.51 0.31 8.28
CA TYR A 37 -8.79 -0.95 8.38
C TYR A 37 -9.77 -2.12 8.31
N THR A 38 -9.44 -3.13 7.50
CA THR A 38 -10.20 -4.38 7.44
C THR A 38 -9.27 -5.58 7.60
N ARG A 39 -9.81 -6.68 8.12
CA ARG A 39 -9.20 -8.02 8.00
C ARG A 39 -10.14 -8.88 7.19
N ALA A 40 -9.63 -9.44 6.09
CA ALA A 40 -10.41 -10.21 5.14
C ALA A 40 -11.68 -9.47 4.64
N GLY A 41 -11.60 -8.14 4.48
CA GLY A 41 -12.70 -7.30 3.99
C GLY A 41 -13.74 -6.89 5.03
N ALA A 42 -13.65 -7.38 6.27
CA ALA A 42 -14.52 -6.94 7.35
C ALA A 42 -13.81 -5.92 8.24
N ILE A 43 -14.52 -4.84 8.60
CA ILE A 43 -14.07 -3.97 9.69
C ILE A 43 -14.23 -4.76 10.99
N PRO A 44 -13.17 -4.91 11.81
CA PRO A 44 -13.24 -5.69 13.04
C PRO A 44 -14.42 -5.26 13.93
N HIS A 45 -15.25 -6.23 14.31
CA HIS A 45 -16.42 -6.04 15.19
C HIS A 45 -17.57 -5.19 14.62
N ILE A 46 -17.49 -4.72 13.37
CA ILE A 46 -18.56 -3.97 12.72
C ILE A 46 -19.16 -4.84 11.61
N VAL A 47 -20.43 -5.20 11.78
CA VAL A 47 -21.18 -5.93 10.76
C VAL A 47 -21.56 -5.02 9.59
N GLN A 48 -21.76 -5.61 8.42
CA GLN A 48 -21.99 -4.85 7.18
C GLN A 48 -23.21 -3.92 7.24
N SER A 49 -24.29 -4.31 7.93
CA SER A 49 -25.46 -3.45 8.11
C SER A 49 -25.12 -2.18 8.89
N VAL A 50 -24.39 -2.30 9.99
CA VAL A 50 -23.92 -1.16 10.79
C VAL A 50 -23.00 -0.26 9.97
N TYR A 51 -22.11 -0.84 9.15
CA TYR A 51 -21.24 -0.07 8.25
C TYR A 51 -22.05 0.69 7.18
N GLN A 52 -23.11 0.09 6.65
CA GLN A 52 -24.01 0.73 5.67
C GLN A 52 -24.77 1.91 6.27
N ASP A 53 -25.09 1.85 7.56
CA ASP A 53 -25.83 2.89 8.28
C ASP A 53 -24.95 4.06 8.78
N LEU A 54 -23.62 3.96 8.66
CA LEU A 54 -22.71 5.05 9.05
C LEU A 54 -22.97 6.32 8.21
N SER A 55 -22.91 7.49 8.86
CA SER A 55 -23.03 8.79 8.19
C SER A 55 -22.03 9.80 8.76
N PRO A 56 -21.04 10.26 7.96
CA PRO A 56 -20.75 9.84 6.60
C PRO A 56 -20.21 8.40 6.54
N ARG A 57 -20.68 7.61 5.58
CA ARG A 57 -20.14 6.27 5.31
C ARG A 57 -18.79 6.40 4.60
N PRO A 58 -17.73 5.71 5.06
CA PRO A 58 -16.50 5.63 4.29
C PRO A 58 -16.74 5.01 2.90
N THR A 59 -16.11 5.55 1.86
CA THR A 59 -16.22 5.10 0.47
C THR A 59 -14.95 4.42 -0.04
N ALA A 60 -14.01 4.18 0.87
CA ALA A 60 -12.79 3.43 0.61
C ALA A 60 -12.48 2.52 1.80
N ALA A 61 -11.66 1.51 1.58
CA ALA A 61 -11.17 0.61 2.61
C ALA A 61 -9.79 0.04 2.26
N MET A 62 -9.03 -0.30 3.29
CA MET A 62 -7.75 -0.98 3.16
C MET A 62 -7.93 -2.48 3.38
N LEU A 63 -7.48 -3.27 2.42
CA LEU A 63 -7.32 -4.71 2.49
C LEU A 63 -5.86 -5.05 2.77
N THR A 64 -5.61 -6.13 3.51
CA THR A 64 -4.24 -6.57 3.81
C THR A 64 -3.99 -7.93 3.17
N LEU A 65 -2.90 -8.06 2.41
CA LEU A 65 -2.50 -9.31 1.77
C LEU A 65 -2.43 -10.50 2.76
N PRO A 66 -1.93 -10.37 4.00
CA PRO A 66 -1.84 -11.50 4.93
C PRO A 66 -3.21 -12.07 5.31
N SER A 67 -4.28 -11.29 5.21
CA SER A 67 -5.64 -11.74 5.51
C SER A 67 -6.37 -12.37 4.31
N LEU A 68 -5.82 -12.28 3.10
CA LEU A 68 -6.49 -12.69 1.86
C LEU A 68 -5.68 -13.67 1.00
N TYR A 69 -4.36 -13.70 1.13
CA TYR A 69 -3.47 -14.45 0.25
C TYR A 69 -3.54 -15.97 0.44
N GLU A 70 -3.70 -16.42 1.69
CA GLU A 70 -3.93 -17.84 1.99
C GLU A 70 -5.40 -18.20 1.75
N LEU A 71 -6.31 -17.41 2.35
CA LEU A 71 -7.76 -17.60 2.26
C LEU A 71 -8.39 -16.23 1.97
N PRO A 72 -9.13 -16.06 0.86
CA PRO A 72 -9.49 -17.09 -0.12
C PRO A 72 -8.33 -17.54 -1.02
N GLY A 73 -7.29 -16.72 -1.18
CA GLY A 73 -6.18 -16.98 -2.10
C GLY A 73 -6.56 -16.86 -3.58
N SER A 74 -5.56 -16.97 -4.45
CA SER A 74 -5.73 -16.72 -5.90
C SER A 74 -6.60 -17.76 -6.59
N ALA A 75 -6.53 -19.04 -6.17
CA ALA A 75 -7.29 -20.13 -6.79
C ALA A 75 -8.81 -19.94 -6.61
N VAL A 76 -9.25 -19.62 -5.39
CA VAL A 76 -10.68 -19.39 -5.09
C VAL A 76 -11.18 -18.13 -5.79
N LEU A 77 -10.41 -17.04 -5.77
CA LEU A 77 -10.82 -15.80 -6.44
C LEU A 77 -10.88 -15.96 -7.97
N LYS A 78 -9.99 -16.77 -8.54
CA LYS A 78 -9.99 -17.10 -9.97
C LYS A 78 -11.20 -17.96 -10.35
N GLU A 79 -11.58 -18.92 -9.52
CA GLU A 79 -12.78 -19.74 -9.74
C GLU A 79 -14.06 -18.90 -9.59
N TYR A 80 -14.08 -17.97 -8.63
CA TYR A 80 -15.20 -17.05 -8.43
C TYR A 80 -15.34 -16.05 -9.58
N ASP A 81 -14.22 -15.54 -10.11
CA ASP A 81 -14.09 -14.64 -11.27
C ASP A 81 -14.84 -13.28 -11.24
N TYR A 82 -15.62 -12.96 -10.20
CA TYR A 82 -16.26 -11.63 -10.07
C TYR A 82 -15.41 -10.59 -9.33
N GLY A 83 -14.17 -10.90 -8.97
CA GLY A 83 -13.24 -9.99 -8.28
C GLY A 83 -13.56 -9.77 -6.79
N ILE A 84 -12.65 -9.08 -6.10
CA ILE A 84 -12.66 -8.96 -4.64
C ILE A 84 -13.80 -8.06 -4.11
N HIS A 85 -14.22 -7.05 -4.88
CA HIS A 85 -15.34 -6.18 -4.52
C HIS A 85 -16.65 -6.97 -4.38
N ASN A 86 -16.93 -7.88 -5.32
CA ASN A 86 -18.11 -8.73 -5.24
C ASN A 86 -17.95 -9.80 -4.16
N PHE A 87 -16.76 -10.40 -4.05
CA PHE A 87 -16.46 -11.42 -3.05
C PHE A 87 -16.68 -10.92 -1.62
N LEU A 88 -16.30 -9.67 -1.33
CA LEU A 88 -16.44 -9.05 -0.01
C LEU A 88 -17.75 -8.27 0.19
N ASN A 89 -18.62 -8.21 -0.82
CA ASN A 89 -19.81 -7.36 -0.83
C ASN A 89 -19.48 -5.85 -0.58
N MET A 90 -18.40 -5.37 -1.21
CA MET A 90 -17.88 -4.00 -1.15
C MET A 90 -17.88 -3.34 -2.54
N LYS A 91 -19.00 -3.44 -3.26
CA LYS A 91 -19.11 -3.05 -4.68
C LYS A 91 -18.84 -1.56 -4.95
N ASP A 92 -19.25 -0.70 -4.02
CA ASP A 92 -19.16 0.76 -4.17
C ASP A 92 -17.94 1.36 -3.44
N GLN A 93 -16.98 0.53 -3.05
CA GLN A 93 -15.83 0.93 -2.25
C GLN A 93 -14.56 1.00 -3.11
N PHE A 94 -13.74 2.02 -2.86
CA PHE A 94 -12.37 2.03 -3.35
C PHE A 94 -11.49 1.14 -2.45
N LEU A 95 -10.96 0.06 -3.02
CA LEU A 95 -10.18 -0.95 -2.29
C LEU A 95 -8.69 -0.79 -2.57
N TYR A 96 -7.93 -0.53 -1.52
CA TYR A 96 -6.47 -0.50 -1.53
C TYR A 96 -5.91 -1.78 -0.90
N LEU A 97 -5.06 -2.52 -1.62
CA LEU A 97 -4.40 -3.73 -1.13
C LEU A 97 -2.96 -3.43 -0.67
N SER A 98 -2.72 -3.51 0.65
CA SER A 98 -1.38 -3.44 1.24
C SER A 98 -0.69 -4.80 1.32
N ILE A 99 0.65 -4.84 1.35
CA ILE A 99 1.41 -6.10 1.49
C ILE A 99 1.46 -6.61 2.92
N GLN A 100 1.64 -5.69 3.88
CA GLN A 100 1.68 -6.04 5.29
C GLN A 100 0.38 -5.58 5.96
N ASP A 101 0.03 -6.26 7.05
CA ASP A 101 -1.01 -5.79 7.96
C ASP A 101 -0.38 -4.75 8.89
N PRO A 102 -0.74 -3.47 8.79
CA PRO A 102 -0.05 -2.42 9.53
C PRO A 102 -0.47 -2.39 11.01
N HIS A 103 -1.45 -3.19 11.43
CA HIS A 103 -1.73 -3.45 12.85
C HIS A 103 -0.79 -4.51 13.43
N CYS A 104 -0.07 -5.26 12.59
CA CYS A 104 0.92 -6.24 13.03
C CYS A 104 2.33 -5.62 13.01
N PRO A 105 3.14 -5.82 14.06
CA PRO A 105 4.51 -5.31 14.07
C PRO A 105 5.32 -5.84 12.88
N PRO A 106 6.12 -4.99 12.21
CA PRO A 106 6.91 -5.42 11.06
C PRO A 106 7.96 -6.45 11.50
N ARG A 107 7.96 -7.60 10.82
CA ARG A 107 8.92 -8.69 11.10
C ARG A 107 10.08 -8.63 10.12
N SER A 108 11.27 -8.29 10.62
CA SER A 108 12.47 -8.19 9.81
C SER A 108 13.21 -9.52 9.71
N GLY A 109 14.04 -9.69 8.67
CA GLY A 109 14.94 -10.84 8.52
C GLY A 109 14.37 -12.06 7.78
N PHE A 110 13.08 -12.04 7.42
CA PHE A 110 12.44 -13.17 6.73
C PHE A 110 12.30 -12.98 5.21
N ASN A 111 12.56 -11.78 4.69
CA ASN A 111 12.47 -11.51 3.26
C ASN A 111 13.68 -12.08 2.50
N GLU A 112 13.40 -12.73 1.38
CA GLU A 112 14.36 -13.44 0.55
C GLU A 112 14.62 -12.68 -0.75
N GLU A 113 15.53 -13.18 -1.58
CA GLU A 113 15.92 -12.47 -2.81
C GLU A 113 14.81 -12.40 -3.85
N LYS A 114 13.89 -13.38 -3.81
CA LYS A 114 12.82 -13.58 -4.79
C LYS A 114 11.42 -13.54 -4.16
N SER A 115 11.31 -13.25 -2.86
CA SER A 115 10.03 -13.24 -2.16
C SER A 115 10.02 -12.34 -0.91
N THR A 116 8.85 -11.82 -0.62
CA THR A 116 8.52 -11.16 0.65
C THR A 116 7.77 -12.14 1.54
N SER A 117 8.04 -12.12 2.84
CA SER A 117 7.29 -12.92 3.82
C SER A 117 6.05 -12.16 4.29
N VAL A 118 4.92 -12.86 4.35
CA VAL A 118 3.67 -12.39 4.97
C VAL A 118 3.24 -13.39 6.03
N TRP A 119 2.53 -12.93 7.06
CA TRP A 119 2.07 -13.77 8.16
C TRP A 119 0.55 -13.84 8.16
N THR A 120 0.08 -14.97 7.66
CA THR A 120 -1.33 -15.33 7.56
C THR A 120 -1.79 -16.03 8.85
N ASN A 121 -3.08 -16.34 8.94
CA ASN A 121 -3.59 -17.13 10.07
C ASN A 121 -2.98 -18.54 10.10
N GLY A 122 -2.64 -19.13 8.95
CA GLY A 122 -1.89 -20.40 8.83
C GLY A 122 -0.38 -20.27 9.06
N GLY A 123 0.13 -19.05 9.29
CA GLY A 123 1.53 -18.78 9.58
C GLY A 123 2.27 -18.09 8.44
N ARG A 124 3.60 -18.28 8.40
CA ARG A 124 4.49 -17.58 7.45
C ARG A 124 4.32 -18.14 6.04
N MET A 125 3.98 -17.28 5.09
CA MET A 125 4.00 -17.58 3.66
C MET A 125 5.07 -16.75 2.95
N LYS A 126 5.71 -17.35 1.93
CA LYS A 126 6.62 -16.65 1.03
C LYS A 126 5.87 -16.26 -0.23
N VAL A 127 5.85 -14.97 -0.54
CA VAL A 127 5.14 -14.42 -1.68
C VAL A 127 6.16 -13.95 -2.70
N SER A 128 6.22 -14.62 -3.85
CA SER A 128 7.00 -14.16 -5.01
C SER A 128 6.23 -13.10 -5.79
N VAL A 129 6.92 -12.31 -6.62
CA VAL A 129 6.24 -11.34 -7.52
C VAL A 129 5.23 -12.06 -8.41
N ALA A 130 5.58 -13.23 -8.97
CA ALA A 130 4.66 -13.99 -9.81
C ALA A 130 3.38 -14.40 -9.07
N GLY A 131 3.52 -15.01 -7.88
CA GLY A 131 2.36 -15.44 -7.08
C GLY A 131 1.52 -14.26 -6.59
N TYR A 132 2.15 -13.14 -6.25
CA TYR A 132 1.45 -11.91 -5.91
C TYR A 132 0.65 -11.36 -7.08
N MET A 133 1.26 -11.27 -8.27
CA MET A 133 0.58 -10.74 -9.45
C MET A 133 -0.56 -11.65 -9.94
N GLU A 134 -0.47 -12.96 -9.75
CA GLU A 134 -1.60 -13.87 -9.94
C GLU A 134 -2.76 -13.55 -8.98
N PHE A 135 -2.45 -13.30 -7.71
CA PHE A 135 -3.45 -12.89 -6.73
C PHE A 135 -4.07 -11.53 -7.07
N VAL A 136 -3.27 -10.52 -7.44
CA VAL A 136 -3.77 -9.19 -7.85
C VAL A 136 -4.66 -9.31 -9.08
N ARG A 137 -4.28 -10.13 -10.07
CA ARG A 137 -5.09 -10.37 -11.27
C ARG A 137 -6.44 -11.01 -10.96
N ALA A 138 -6.50 -11.94 -10.01
CA ALA A 138 -7.74 -12.59 -9.59
C ALA A 138 -8.62 -11.67 -8.70
N SER A 139 -7.98 -10.89 -7.82
CA SER A 139 -8.67 -10.01 -6.87
C SER A 139 -9.14 -8.68 -7.49
N ARG A 140 -8.40 -8.09 -8.42
CA ARG A 140 -8.74 -6.84 -9.12
C ARG A 140 -9.05 -5.66 -8.18
N PRO A 141 -8.20 -5.34 -7.19
CA PRO A 141 -8.41 -4.16 -6.33
C PRO A 141 -8.31 -2.86 -7.15
N ASN A 142 -8.83 -1.74 -6.63
CA ASN A 142 -8.63 -0.45 -7.31
C ASN A 142 -7.15 -0.08 -7.36
N VAL A 143 -6.45 -0.28 -6.24
CA VAL A 143 -5.03 0.02 -6.11
C VAL A 143 -4.34 -1.06 -5.28
N PHE A 144 -3.12 -1.42 -5.66
CA PHE A 144 -2.25 -2.32 -4.92
C PHE A 144 -0.85 -1.73 -4.80
N GLU A 145 -0.15 -2.00 -3.70
CA GLU A 145 1.28 -1.67 -3.61
C GLU A 145 2.16 -2.77 -4.24
N SER A 146 3.34 -2.39 -4.74
CA SER A 146 4.38 -3.33 -5.16
C SER A 146 4.94 -4.11 -3.96
N LEU A 147 5.30 -5.38 -4.14
CA LEU A 147 6.06 -6.13 -3.12
C LEU A 147 7.30 -5.36 -2.69
N CYS A 148 7.53 -5.33 -1.38
CA CYS A 148 8.62 -4.58 -0.79
C CYS A 148 9.40 -5.40 0.24
N ASP A 149 10.65 -5.00 0.46
CA ASP A 149 11.47 -5.47 1.57
C ASP A 149 11.53 -4.36 2.63
N SER A 150 10.42 -4.22 3.36
CA SER A 150 10.30 -3.26 4.47
C SER A 150 11.22 -3.65 5.62
N VAL A 151 11.86 -2.64 6.22
CA VAL A 151 12.77 -2.79 7.38
C VAL A 151 12.26 -1.90 8.50
N SER A 152 12.32 -2.38 9.74
CA SER A 152 11.94 -1.58 10.90
C SER A 152 12.96 -0.47 11.15
N SER A 153 12.51 0.62 11.78
CA SER A 153 13.32 1.74 12.27
C SER A 153 14.53 1.27 13.10
N GLN A 154 14.37 0.20 13.88
CA GLN A 154 15.43 -0.40 14.71
C GLN A 154 16.56 -1.09 13.93
N THR A 155 16.48 -1.15 12.59
CA THR A 155 17.48 -1.83 11.76
C THR A 155 18.75 -0.98 11.58
N ASN A 156 19.72 -1.15 12.47
CA ASN A 156 20.95 -0.34 12.48
C ASN A 156 22.04 -0.76 11.47
N LYS A 157 21.81 -1.78 10.64
CA LYS A 157 22.81 -2.31 9.70
C LYS A 157 22.62 -1.70 8.31
N LEU A 158 23.45 -0.74 7.93
CA LEU A 158 23.40 -0.07 6.61
C LEU A 158 23.35 -1.04 5.42
N LYS A 159 24.14 -2.13 5.46
CA LYS A 159 24.14 -3.19 4.43
C LYS A 159 22.74 -3.83 4.25
N ARG A 160 21.99 -4.00 5.35
CA ARG A 160 20.63 -4.59 5.32
C ARG A 160 19.62 -3.63 4.73
N VAL A 161 19.74 -2.34 5.05
CA VAL A 161 18.89 -1.26 4.53
C VAL A 161 19.10 -1.09 3.03
N ARG A 162 20.35 -0.99 2.56
CA ARG A 162 20.70 -0.95 1.13
C ARG A 162 20.07 -2.10 0.35
N LYS A 163 20.24 -3.32 0.87
CA LYS A 163 19.66 -4.53 0.26
C LYS A 163 18.13 -4.46 0.17
N SER A 164 17.49 -3.84 1.15
CA SER A 164 16.03 -3.70 1.19
C SER A 164 15.52 -2.80 0.07
N VAL A 165 16.19 -1.67 -0.16
CA VAL A 165 15.91 -0.77 -1.29
C VAL A 165 16.16 -1.48 -2.62
N ASP A 166 17.31 -2.16 -2.79
CA ASP A 166 17.66 -2.83 -4.05
C ASP A 166 16.66 -3.94 -4.42
N ARG A 167 16.21 -4.72 -3.42
CA ARG A 167 15.19 -5.75 -3.62
C ARG A 167 13.84 -5.16 -3.96
N THR A 168 13.43 -4.10 -3.26
CA THR A 168 12.14 -3.42 -3.50
C THR A 168 12.09 -2.86 -4.92
N LEU A 169 13.15 -2.22 -5.40
CA LEU A 169 13.23 -1.73 -6.78
C LEU A 169 13.17 -2.88 -7.79
N ARG A 170 13.84 -4.01 -7.51
CA ARG A 170 13.77 -5.19 -8.38
C ARG A 170 12.36 -5.79 -8.43
N PHE A 171 11.68 -5.87 -7.30
CA PHE A 171 10.29 -6.36 -7.25
C PHE A 171 9.35 -5.42 -8.01
N LEU A 172 9.56 -4.10 -7.91
CA LEU A 172 8.82 -3.12 -8.69
C LEU A 172 9.04 -3.30 -10.20
N ASP A 173 10.29 -3.43 -10.64
CA ASP A 173 10.62 -3.61 -12.06
C ASP A 173 9.99 -4.92 -12.61
N GLN A 174 9.98 -6.01 -11.82
CA GLN A 174 9.29 -7.26 -12.17
C GLN A 174 7.76 -7.10 -12.21
N THR A 175 7.19 -6.37 -11.25
CA THR A 175 5.75 -6.07 -11.17
C THR A 175 5.29 -5.32 -12.42
N LEU A 176 6.05 -4.30 -12.85
CA LEU A 176 5.78 -3.51 -14.03
C LEU A 176 5.85 -4.35 -15.32
N ALA A 177 6.85 -5.22 -15.44
CA ALA A 177 6.97 -6.11 -16.59
C ALA A 177 5.77 -7.07 -16.70
N MET A 178 5.23 -7.56 -15.58
CA MET A 178 4.01 -8.39 -15.59
C MET A 178 2.75 -7.56 -15.87
N ARG A 179 2.68 -6.32 -15.37
CA ARG A 179 1.55 -5.40 -15.60
C ARG A 179 1.38 -5.06 -17.09
N GLN A 180 2.47 -4.71 -17.78
CA GLN A 180 2.47 -4.35 -19.22
C GLN A 180 1.96 -5.44 -20.15
N ASN A 181 1.89 -6.69 -19.67
CA ASN A 181 1.46 -7.85 -20.47
C ASN A 181 0.06 -8.35 -20.05
N CYS A 182 -0.70 -7.57 -19.27
CA CYS A 182 -1.99 -8.00 -18.76
C CYS A 182 -2.95 -6.82 -18.54
N GLN A 183 -3.94 -6.69 -19.42
CA GLN A 183 -4.96 -5.62 -19.38
C GLN A 183 -5.64 -5.48 -18.00
N VAL A 184 -6.03 -6.59 -17.36
CA VAL A 184 -6.63 -6.58 -16.02
C VAL A 184 -5.72 -5.93 -14.97
N LEU A 185 -4.40 -6.12 -15.08
CA LEU A 185 -3.43 -5.52 -14.17
C LEU A 185 -3.14 -4.05 -14.54
N GLU A 186 -3.23 -3.67 -15.81
CA GLU A 186 -3.12 -2.27 -16.24
C GLU A 186 -4.25 -1.41 -15.66
N GLU A 187 -5.45 -1.99 -15.61
CA GLU A 187 -6.62 -1.40 -14.97
C GLU A 187 -6.50 -1.27 -13.47
N CYS A 188 -5.58 -1.95 -12.78
CA CYS A 188 -5.35 -1.78 -11.34
C CYS A 188 -4.24 -0.75 -11.09
N GLY A 189 -4.45 0.22 -10.20
CA GLY A 189 -3.44 1.23 -9.89
C GLY A 189 -2.27 0.65 -9.10
N LEU A 190 -1.05 1.01 -9.47
CA LEU A 190 0.17 0.51 -8.82
C LEU A 190 0.83 1.59 -7.96
N LEU A 191 1.02 1.32 -6.66
CA LEU A 191 1.86 2.14 -5.79
C LEU A 191 3.27 1.58 -5.71
N GLY A 192 4.27 2.42 -5.97
CA GLY A 192 5.67 2.07 -5.71
C GLY A 192 6.03 2.23 -4.23
N ALA A 193 6.60 1.20 -3.63
CA ALA A 193 7.00 1.24 -2.22
C ALA A 193 8.33 1.97 -2.00
N VAL A 194 8.33 2.93 -1.06
CA VAL A 194 9.52 3.68 -0.63
C VAL A 194 9.97 3.16 0.72
N VAL A 195 11.07 2.38 0.72
CA VAL A 195 11.71 1.81 1.91
C VAL A 195 12.98 2.60 2.27
N GLY A 196 13.88 2.03 3.08
CA GLY A 196 15.14 2.70 3.48
C GLY A 196 15.32 2.88 4.99
N GLY A 197 14.34 2.46 5.81
CA GLY A 197 14.41 2.59 7.28
C GLY A 197 14.70 4.04 7.72
N ASP A 198 15.42 4.18 8.83
CA ASP A 198 15.79 5.49 9.38
C ASP A 198 17.10 6.05 8.78
N VAL A 199 17.59 5.47 7.67
CA VAL A 199 18.78 5.94 6.98
C VAL A 199 18.38 6.95 5.91
N TYR A 200 18.66 8.23 6.18
CA TYR A 200 18.28 9.36 5.33
C TYR A 200 18.66 9.15 3.86
N GLU A 201 19.92 8.78 3.58
CA GLU A 201 20.42 8.63 2.21
C GLU A 201 19.73 7.50 1.46
N GLU A 202 19.45 6.39 2.14
CA GLU A 202 18.77 5.24 1.53
C GLU A 202 17.27 5.52 1.33
N ARG A 203 16.67 6.34 2.19
CA ARG A 203 15.29 6.81 2.03
C ARG A 203 15.14 7.72 0.81
N VAL A 204 16.04 8.69 0.67
CA VAL A 204 16.13 9.57 -0.53
C VAL A 204 16.41 8.75 -1.78
N ARG A 205 17.34 7.78 -1.71
CA ARG A 205 17.66 6.90 -2.84
C ARG A 205 16.45 6.06 -3.26
N SER A 206 15.75 5.45 -2.29
CA SER A 206 14.54 4.66 -2.56
C SER A 206 13.47 5.51 -3.25
N ALA A 207 13.21 6.72 -2.75
CA ALA A 207 12.24 7.63 -3.37
C ALA A 207 12.69 8.04 -4.79
N THR A 208 13.92 8.52 -4.93
CA THR A 208 14.48 8.97 -6.22
C THR A 208 14.42 7.89 -7.28
N GLU A 209 14.80 6.66 -6.95
CA GLU A 209 14.77 5.55 -7.89
C GLU A 209 13.33 5.13 -8.22
N THR A 210 12.44 5.08 -7.24
CA THR A 210 11.03 4.69 -7.47
C THR A 210 10.32 5.67 -8.38
N VAL A 211 10.60 6.98 -8.26
CA VAL A 211 10.03 8.04 -9.13
C VAL A 211 10.38 7.86 -10.62
N LYS A 212 11.48 7.17 -10.93
CA LYS A 212 11.88 6.89 -12.32
C LYS A 212 11.00 5.83 -13.01
N ARG A 213 10.14 5.14 -12.26
CA ARG A 213 9.26 4.08 -12.77
C ARG A 213 7.84 4.62 -12.99
N PRO A 214 7.09 4.09 -13.99
CA PRO A 214 5.71 4.53 -14.27
C PRO A 214 4.72 3.93 -13.25
N VAL A 215 4.74 4.45 -12.03
CA VAL A 215 3.79 4.11 -10.96
C VAL A 215 2.69 5.17 -10.84
N ASP A 216 1.52 4.76 -10.35
CA ASP A 216 0.35 5.63 -10.17
C ASP A 216 0.42 6.46 -8.87
N GLY A 217 1.29 6.08 -7.94
CA GLY A 217 1.50 6.74 -6.66
C GLY A 217 2.59 6.06 -5.84
N PHE A 218 2.73 6.47 -4.58
CA PHE A 218 3.79 5.97 -3.71
C PHE A 218 3.22 5.56 -2.35
N VAL A 219 3.71 4.45 -1.80
CA VAL A 219 3.50 4.09 -0.40
C VAL A 219 4.80 4.23 0.37
N ILE A 220 4.74 4.92 1.50
CA ILE A 220 5.88 5.17 2.36
C ILE A 220 5.90 4.10 3.47
N GLU A 221 6.92 3.25 3.42
CA GLU A 221 7.01 2.02 4.20
C GLU A 221 8.00 2.12 5.39
N GLY A 222 7.80 1.25 6.37
CA GLY A 222 8.75 1.05 7.48
C GLY A 222 8.63 2.07 8.61
N PHE A 223 7.49 2.76 8.72
CA PHE A 223 7.18 3.61 9.87
C PHE A 223 6.34 2.81 10.87
N ASP A 224 6.94 2.49 12.02
CA ASP A 224 6.20 2.07 13.21
C ASP A 224 6.06 3.30 14.11
N LEU A 225 4.99 4.07 13.90
CA LEU A 225 4.83 5.33 14.58
C LEU A 225 4.55 5.18 16.07
N GLU A 226 4.08 4.04 16.57
CA GLU A 226 3.92 3.85 18.03
C GLU A 226 5.27 3.95 18.74
N HIS A 227 6.34 3.52 18.08
CA HIS A 227 7.70 3.51 18.60
C HIS A 227 8.62 4.54 17.93
N SER A 228 8.08 5.43 17.09
CA SER A 228 8.91 6.35 16.30
C SER A 228 9.54 7.44 17.15
N HIS A 229 10.87 7.54 17.03
CA HIS A 229 11.74 8.52 17.67
C HIS A 229 11.49 9.96 17.18
N GLU A 230 12.14 10.92 17.84
CA GLU A 230 12.15 12.37 17.50
C GLU A 230 12.45 12.67 16.02
N CYS A 231 13.12 11.75 15.31
CA CYS A 231 13.54 11.93 13.91
C CYS A 231 12.53 11.48 12.84
N TYR A 232 11.33 10.99 13.19
CA TYR A 232 10.42 10.44 12.16
C TYR A 232 10.00 11.49 11.11
N GLN A 233 9.80 12.75 11.54
CA GLN A 233 9.40 13.84 10.65
C GLN A 233 10.48 14.13 9.61
N SER A 234 11.77 14.14 10.01
CA SER A 234 12.87 14.40 9.09
C SER A 234 13.06 13.26 8.09
N ILE A 235 12.88 12.00 8.51
CA ILE A 235 12.93 10.85 7.61
C ILE A 235 11.72 10.81 6.66
N LEU A 236 10.53 11.18 7.12
CA LEU A 236 9.36 11.29 6.25
C LEU A 236 9.53 12.45 5.24
N GLN A 237 10.06 13.58 5.69
CA GLN A 237 10.35 14.74 4.85
C GLN A 237 11.41 14.43 3.78
N SER A 238 12.41 13.61 4.11
CA SER A 238 13.45 13.22 3.15
C SER A 238 12.88 12.42 1.98
N ALA A 239 11.95 11.50 2.23
CA ALA A 239 11.23 10.80 1.15
C ALA A 239 10.32 11.75 0.38
N THR A 240 9.45 12.48 1.08
CA THR A 240 8.36 13.27 0.50
C THR A 240 8.83 14.50 -0.28
N SER A 241 10.02 15.03 0.01
CA SER A 241 10.63 16.13 -0.75
C SER A 241 11.01 15.74 -2.18
N VAL A 242 11.27 14.44 -2.42
CA VAL A 242 11.65 13.90 -3.73
C VAL A 242 10.44 13.46 -4.55
N LEU A 243 9.36 13.05 -3.88
CA LEU A 243 8.17 12.54 -4.55
C LEU A 243 7.42 13.64 -5.31
N PRO A 244 6.96 13.39 -6.55
CA PRO A 244 6.17 14.35 -7.31
C PRO A 244 4.99 14.91 -6.54
N GLN A 245 4.75 16.22 -6.66
CA GLN A 245 3.60 16.87 -6.04
C GLN A 245 2.27 16.38 -6.62
N SER A 246 2.24 16.01 -7.90
CA SER A 246 1.04 15.51 -8.58
C SER A 246 0.69 14.06 -8.28
N SER A 247 1.53 13.33 -7.54
CA SER A 247 1.28 11.91 -7.21
C SER A 247 0.70 11.76 -5.80
N PRO A 248 -0.27 10.85 -5.59
CA PRO A 248 -0.77 10.53 -4.26
C PRO A 248 0.30 9.81 -3.43
N ARG A 249 0.25 10.01 -2.11
CA ARG A 249 1.19 9.46 -1.14
C ARG A 249 0.40 8.74 -0.06
N PHE A 250 0.65 7.45 0.07
CA PHE A 250 0.06 6.57 1.07
C PHE A 250 1.10 6.34 2.17
N ILE A 251 0.63 6.20 3.40
CA ILE A 251 1.49 5.89 4.55
C ILE A 251 0.70 4.99 5.50
N HIS A 252 1.38 3.98 6.02
CA HIS A 252 0.84 3.06 7.01
C HIS A 252 1.25 3.47 8.43
N GLY A 253 0.57 2.94 9.45
CA GLY A 253 1.01 3.10 10.84
C GLY A 253 0.66 4.45 11.49
N VAL A 254 -0.03 5.36 10.79
CA VAL A 254 -0.42 6.68 11.32
C VAL A 254 -1.86 6.66 11.82
N TYR A 255 -2.06 6.16 13.04
CA TYR A 255 -3.41 5.95 13.59
C TYR A 255 -3.89 7.04 14.54
N SER A 256 -2.98 7.75 15.20
CA SER A 256 -3.37 8.79 16.16
C SER A 256 -3.57 10.14 15.46
N PRO A 257 -4.67 10.88 15.77
CA PRO A 257 -4.92 12.19 15.17
C PRO A 257 -3.73 13.15 15.31
N GLY A 258 -3.04 13.13 16.46
CA GLY A 258 -1.86 13.97 16.70
C GLY A 258 -0.69 13.71 15.72
N LYS A 259 -0.53 12.48 15.23
CA LYS A 259 0.53 12.12 14.27
C LYS A 259 0.09 12.31 12.81
N ALA A 260 -1.22 12.32 12.54
CA ALA A 260 -1.77 12.59 11.21
C ALA A 260 -1.62 14.07 10.78
N HIS A 261 -1.24 14.97 11.69
CA HIS A 261 -0.98 16.39 11.41
C HIS A 261 0.42 16.69 10.85
N ALA A 262 1.34 15.72 10.86
CA ALA A 262 2.74 15.89 10.43
C ALA A 262 2.94 15.65 8.92
#